data_AF-A0A924DUZ5-F1
#
_entry.id   AF-A0A924DUZ5-F1
#
_cell.length_a   1.000
_cell.length_b   1.000
_cell.length_c   1.000
_cell.angle_alpha   90.00
_cell.angle_beta   90.00
_cell.angle_gamma   90.00
#
_symmetry.space_group_name_H-M   'P 1'
#
loop_
_entity.id
_entity.type
_entity.pdbx_description
1 polymer ?
#
loop_
_entity_poly.entity_id
_entity_poly.type
_entity_poly.pdbx_seq_one_letter_code
_entity_poly.pdbx_strand_id
1 'polypeptide(L)'
;MGLRFYWDFYGGSAEGTATHFHKHLDEFLTRNGITGCRTGMLQAGKVQFAAWCEAPADHQAAIAKALRPRREEAVAEPGPTEAQTPDQ
;
A
#
# COMPACT_ATOMS: atom_id res chain seq x y z
N MET A 1 -0.49 15.39 -7.63
CA MET A 1 -1.50 14.41 -7.16
C MET A 1 -0.78 13.11 -6.85
N GLY A 2 -0.94 12.56 -5.65
CA GLY A 2 -0.38 11.27 -5.27
C GLY A 2 -1.34 10.13 -5.63
N LEU A 3 -0.83 8.93 -5.83
CA LEU A 3 -1.63 7.71 -5.91
C LEU A 3 -1.24 6.82 -4.74
N ARG A 4 -2.23 6.22 -4.10
CA ARG A 4 -2.04 5.17 -3.12
C ARG A 4 -2.38 3.84 -3.77
N PHE A 5 -1.41 2.95 -3.73
CA PHE A 5 -1.51 1.59 -4.20
C PHE A 5 -1.82 0.67 -3.02
N TYR A 6 -2.67 -0.33 -3.24
CA TYR A 6 -3.04 -1.32 -2.24
C TYR A 6 -2.81 -2.75 -2.76
N TRP A 7 -2.34 -3.61 -1.87
CA TRP A 7 -2.20 -5.04 -2.05
C TRP A 7 -2.95 -5.76 -0.93
N ASP A 8 -4.15 -6.23 -1.23
CA ASP A 8 -4.98 -6.99 -0.30
C ASP A 8 -4.57 -8.47 -0.24
N PHE A 9 -4.40 -8.97 0.98
CA PHE A 9 -4.13 -10.36 1.32
C PHE A 9 -5.25 -10.91 2.21
N TYR A 10 -5.64 -12.16 1.97
CA TYR A 10 -6.76 -12.81 2.65
C TYR A 10 -6.32 -14.18 3.19
N GLY A 11 -6.80 -14.53 4.38
CA GLY A 11 -6.60 -15.85 5.00
C GLY A 11 -5.84 -15.80 6.32
N GLY A 12 -5.62 -16.98 6.92
CA GLY A 12 -4.99 -17.12 8.24
C GLY A 12 -3.53 -16.62 8.31
N SER A 13 -2.84 -16.58 7.17
CA SER A 13 -1.46 -16.06 7.07
C SER A 13 -1.38 -14.70 6.37
N ALA A 14 -2.51 -13.99 6.23
CA ALA A 14 -2.57 -12.70 5.55
C ALA A 14 -1.67 -11.66 6.21
N GLU A 15 -1.64 -11.60 7.55
CA GLU A 15 -0.78 -10.70 8.31
C GLU A 15 0.71 -10.92 8.01
N GLY A 16 1.16 -12.18 8.08
CA GLY A 16 2.55 -12.53 7.81
C GLY A 16 2.95 -12.22 6.37
N THR A 17 2.04 -12.48 5.42
CA THR A 17 2.26 -12.20 4.01
C THR A 17 2.33 -10.69 3.75
N ALA A 18 1.40 -9.92 4.31
CA ALA A 18 1.39 -8.47 4.21
C ALA A 18 2.64 -7.83 4.82
N THR A 19 3.06 -8.33 6.00
CA THR A 19 4.28 -7.88 6.68
C THR A 19 5.53 -8.17 5.87
N HIS A 20 5.62 -9.38 5.32
CA HIS A 20 6.74 -9.75 4.46
C HIS A 20 6.76 -8.89 3.19
N PHE A 21 5.61 -8.72 2.54
CA PHE A 21 5.49 -7.88 1.35
C PHE A 21 5.84 -6.41 1.64
N HIS A 22 5.42 -5.86 2.78
CA HIS A 22 5.75 -4.49 3.20
C HIS A 22 7.26 -4.28 3.34
N LYS A 23 7.98 -5.25 3.91
CA LYS A 23 9.46 -5.22 3.95
C LYS A 23 10.08 -5.21 2.55
N HIS A 24 9.61 -6.08 1.66
CA HIS A 24 10.08 -6.12 0.27
C HIS A 24 9.79 -4.83 -0.49
N LEU A 25 8.64 -4.21 -0.22
CA LEU A 25 8.27 -2.92 -0.78
C LEU A 25 9.24 -1.83 -0.29
N ASP A 26 9.52 -1.77 1.01
CA ASP A 26 10.46 -0.79 1.57
C ASP A 26 11.88 -0.96 1.02
N GLU A 27 12.34 -2.21 0.93
CA GLU A 27 13.62 -2.54 0.28
C GLU A 27 13.63 -2.15 -1.20
N PHE A 28 12.53 -2.39 -1.93
CA PHE A 28 12.41 -2.00 -3.33
C PHE A 28 12.50 -0.48 -3.51
N LEU A 29 11.78 0.29 -2.68
CA LEU A 29 11.81 1.75 -2.73
C LEU A 29 13.23 2.26 -2.45
N THR A 30 13.87 1.74 -1.40
CA THR A 30 15.24 2.09 -1.03
C THR A 30 16.24 1.75 -2.15
N ARG A 31 16.17 0.53 -2.70
CA ARG A 31 17.08 0.08 -3.77
C ARG A 31 16.93 0.86 -5.07
N ASN A 32 15.73 1.35 -5.38
CA ASN A 32 15.47 2.13 -6.58
C ASN A 32 15.64 3.65 -6.34
N GLY A 33 16.03 4.08 -5.14
CA GLY A 33 16.16 5.49 -4.80
C GLY A 33 14.83 6.25 -4.83
N ILE A 34 13.71 5.54 -4.67
CA ILE A 34 12.38 6.11 -4.68
C ILE A 34 12.14 6.74 -3.32
N THR A 35 12.08 8.06 -3.27
CA THR A 35 11.89 8.85 -2.04
C THR A 35 10.55 9.57 -2.05
N GLY A 36 10.11 10.06 -0.89
CA GLY A 36 8.80 10.72 -0.76
C GLY A 36 7.60 9.78 -0.89
N CYS A 37 7.82 8.47 -0.87
CA CYS A 37 6.75 7.49 -0.76
C CYS A 37 6.43 7.21 0.71
N ARG A 38 5.15 7.00 1.03
CA ARG A 38 4.72 6.52 2.34
C ARG A 38 4.19 5.12 2.21
N THR A 39 4.67 4.21 3.04
CA THR A 39 4.22 2.82 3.04
C THR A 39 3.61 2.48 4.38
N GLY A 40 2.74 1.50 4.40
CA GLY A 40 2.23 0.95 5.63
C GLY A 40 1.45 -0.32 5.40
N MET A 41 0.94 -0.84 6.51
CA MET A 41 0.01 -1.95 6.52
C MET A 41 -1.31 -1.51 7.11
N LEU A 42 -2.33 -2.26 6.77
CA LEU A 42 -3.69 -1.96 7.12
C LEU A 42 -4.45 -3.25 7.34
N GLN A 43 -5.09 -3.38 8.49
CA GLN A 43 -5.98 -4.49 8.76
C GLN A 43 -7.39 -4.10 8.33
N ALA A 44 -7.82 -4.57 7.16
CA ALA A 44 -9.16 -4.28 6.63
C ALA A 44 -10.23 -5.21 7.23
N GLY A 45 -9.84 -6.32 7.87
CA GLY A 45 -10.77 -7.23 8.52
C GLY A 45 -10.10 -8.28 9.41
N LYS A 46 -10.89 -9.21 9.96
CA LYS A 46 -10.41 -10.21 10.94
C LYS A 46 -9.37 -11.19 10.37
N VAL A 47 -9.45 -11.47 9.06
CA VAL A 47 -8.53 -12.33 8.30
C VAL A 47 -8.06 -11.66 7.00
N GLN A 48 -8.11 -10.32 6.98
CA GLN A 48 -7.76 -9.52 5.82
C GLN A 48 -6.76 -8.45 6.22
N PHE A 49 -5.61 -8.48 5.56
CA PHE A 49 -4.53 -7.52 5.74
C PHE A 49 -4.14 -6.98 4.37
N ALA A 50 -3.88 -5.68 4.29
CA ALA A 50 -3.45 -5.02 3.08
C ALA A 50 -2.17 -4.24 3.33
N ALA A 51 -1.22 -4.34 2.41
CA ALA A 51 -0.10 -3.41 2.35
C ALA A 51 -0.49 -2.23 1.45
N TRP A 52 -0.07 -1.02 1.80
CA TRP A 52 -0.32 0.18 1.01
C TRP A 52 0.95 1.00 0.78
N CYS A 53 1.01 1.68 -0.36
CA CYS A 53 2.10 2.55 -0.76
C CYS A 53 1.55 3.81 -1.44
N GLU A 54 1.74 4.96 -0.83
CA GLU A 54 1.55 6.26 -1.47
C GLU A 54 2.82 6.66 -2.21
N ALA A 55 2.68 6.94 -3.49
CA ALA A 55 3.77 7.39 -4.34
C ALA A 55 3.49 8.75 -4.99
N PRO A 56 4.50 9.62 -5.11
CA PRO A 56 4.41 10.83 -5.91
C PRO A 56 4.34 10.48 -7.40
N ALA A 57 3.80 11.40 -8.21
CA ALA A 57 3.54 11.21 -9.64
C ALA A 57 4.76 10.66 -10.40
N ASP A 58 5.96 11.12 -10.06
CA ASP A 58 7.23 10.71 -10.65
C ASP A 58 7.54 9.21 -10.48
N HIS A 59 6.99 8.56 -9.47
CA HIS A 59 7.29 7.15 -9.12
C HIS A 59 6.11 6.20 -9.30
N GLN A 60 4.91 6.73 -9.54
CA GLN A 60 3.68 5.94 -9.69
C GLN A 60 3.80 4.88 -10.79
N ALA A 61 4.28 5.25 -11.98
CA ALA A 61 4.41 4.32 -13.10
C ALA A 61 5.42 3.20 -12.84
N ALA A 62 6.53 3.51 -12.15
CA ALA A 62 7.55 2.52 -11.79
C ALA A 62 7.00 1.49 -10.80
N ILE A 63 6.30 1.95 -9.76
CA ILE A 63 5.68 1.10 -8.74
C ILE A 63 4.55 0.26 -9.35
N ALA A 64 3.66 0.87 -10.13
CA ALA A 64 2.55 0.18 -10.77
C ALA A 64 3.03 -0.94 -11.70
N LYS A 65 4.09 -0.66 -12.48
CA LYS A 65 4.67 -1.64 -13.41
C LYS A 65 5.41 -2.77 -12.70
N ALA A 66 6.17 -2.46 -11.64
CA ALA A 66 7.00 -3.42 -10.93
C ALA A 66 6.20 -4.33 -9.99
N LEU A 67 5.29 -3.75 -9.20
CA LEU A 67 4.61 -4.44 -8.10
C LEU A 67 3.16 -4.80 -8.41
N ARG A 68 2.62 -4.34 -9.55
CA ARG A 68 1.25 -4.64 -10.04
C ARG A 68 0.21 -4.59 -8.92
N PRO A 69 -0.02 -3.40 -8.35
CA PRO A 69 -1.02 -3.22 -7.31
C PRO A 69 -2.40 -3.68 -7.76
N ARG A 70 -3.17 -4.22 -6.81
CA ARG A 70 -4.52 -4.70 -7.08
C ARG A 70 -5.54 -3.57 -7.13
N ARG A 71 -5.27 -2.50 -6.37
CA ARG A 71 -6.12 -1.31 -6.30
C ARG A 71 -5.25 -0.07 -6.24
N GLU A 72 -5.67 0.98 -6.93
CA GLU A 72 -5.07 2.30 -6.93
C GLU A 72 -6.13 3.35 -6.56
N GLU A 73 -5.74 4.33 -5.76
CA GLU A 73 -6.62 5.37 -5.24
C GLU A 73 -5.94 6.73 -5.39
N ALA A 74 -6.65 7.71 -5.95
CA ALA A 74 -6.17 9.08 -6.04
C ALA A 74 -6.17 9.72 -4.66
N VAL A 75 -4.99 10.09 -4.16
CA VAL A 75 -4.85 10.80 -2.89
C VAL A 75 -4.90 12.30 -3.19
N ALA A 76 -6.09 12.87 -3.05
CA ALA A 76 -6.35 14.30 -3.16
C ALA A 76 -6.22 14.96 -1.78
N GLU A 77 -5.00 15.40 -1.43
CA GLU A 77 -4.63 15.99 -0.13
C GLU A 77 -4.90 15.06 1.09
N PRO A 78 -4.11 15.11 2.17
CA PRO A 78 -4.41 14.33 3.37
C PRO A 78 -5.62 14.94 4.10
N GLY A 79 -6.83 14.66 3.60
CA GLY A 79 -8.07 14.80 4.38
C GLY A 79 -8.00 13.87 5.60
N PRO A 80 -8.58 14.26 6.75
CA PRO A 80 -8.44 13.52 7.99
C PRO A 80 -8.94 12.10 7.79
N THR A 81 -8.07 11.13 8.08
CA THR A 81 -8.32 9.69 8.16
C THR A 81 -9.80 9.37 8.36
N GLU A 82 -10.50 9.07 7.26
CA GLU A 82 -11.76 8.35 7.38
C GLU A 82 -11.37 6.95 7.80
N ALA A 83 -11.59 6.72 9.10
CA ALA A 83 -11.48 5.44 9.74
C ALA A 83 -12.21 4.43 8.86
N GLN A 84 -11.45 3.43 8.40
CA GLN A 84 -12.03 2.23 7.84
C GLN A 84 -12.91 1.61 8.91
N THR A 85 -14.19 1.88 8.78
CA THR A 85 -15.24 1.21 9.52
C THR A 85 -15.53 -0.04 8.68
N PRO A 86 -15.27 -1.25 9.19
CA PRO A 86 -15.75 -2.46 8.53
C PRO A 86 -17.28 -2.42 8.56
N ASP A 87 -17.88 -2.37 7.37
CA ASP A 87 -19.32 -2.49 7.16
C ASP A 87 -19.79 -3.87 7.64
N GLN A 88 -20.83 -3.84 8.45
CA GLN A 88 -21.38 -4.93 9.27
C GLN A 88 -22.22 -5.92 8.48
#